data_AF-A0A7V6BEB9-F1
#
_entry.id   AF-A0A7V6BEB9-F1
#
_cell.length_a   1.000
_cell.length_b   1.000
_cell.length_c   1.000
_cell.angle_alpha   90.00
_cell.angle_beta   90.00
_cell.angle_gamma   90.00
#
_symmetry.space_group_name_H-M   'P 1'
#
loop_
_entity.id
_entity.type
_entity.pdbx_description
1 polymer ?
#
loop_
_entity_poly.entity_id
_entity_poly.type
_entity_poly.pdbx_seq_one_letter_code
_entity_poly.pdbx_strand_id
1 'polypeptide(L)'
;MLKRQKQIRTQIQRIIDAGLFGLSFWIAHLIRSNWEIEVFGGARQIEPFSAYVWFLLVVVPFAPIILQFTGFYDRPLFTSRRWIAWQLLKAVGVEVLVVIFAMFLFREQLARSVVILLGPVAFVLVFLKEELIRWWLRSDIAQEQLFKRVILAGSKTDVEKF
;
A
#
# COMPACT_ATOMS: atom_id res chain seq x y z
N MET A 1 6.95 24.15 -10.36
CA MET A 1 6.72 23.83 -8.93
C MET A 1 5.77 22.65 -8.68
N LEU A 2 4.86 22.30 -9.59
CA LEU A 2 3.90 21.19 -9.42
C LEU A 2 4.55 19.78 -9.31
N LYS A 3 5.66 19.52 -10.02
CA LYS A 3 6.36 18.23 -9.98
C LYS A 3 6.93 17.89 -8.59
N ARG A 4 7.50 18.88 -7.89
CA ARG A 4 8.13 18.68 -6.56
C ARG A 4 7.10 18.36 -5.48
N GLN A 5 5.91 18.97 -5.53
CA GLN A 5 4.83 18.63 -4.60
C GLN A 5 4.26 17.23 -4.88
N LYS A 6 4.10 16.84 -6.15
CA LYS A 6 3.71 15.47 -6.51
C LYS A 6 4.72 14.46 -5.96
N GLN A 7 6.02 14.74 -6.11
CA GLN A 7 7.09 13.86 -5.64
C GLN A 7 7.11 13.68 -4.11
N ILE A 8 6.97 14.77 -3.34
CA ILE A 8 6.90 14.70 -1.87
C ILE A 8 5.70 13.86 -1.43
N ARG A 9 4.53 14.07 -2.02
CA ARG A 9 3.32 13.29 -1.71
C ARG A 9 3.52 11.81 -1.99
N THR A 10 4.11 11.47 -3.14
CA THR A 10 4.41 10.07 -3.48
C THR A 10 5.41 9.46 -2.51
N GLN A 11 6.44 10.19 -2.07
CA GLN A 11 7.38 9.70 -1.07
C GLN A 11 6.71 9.42 0.28
N ILE A 12 5.86 10.32 0.75
CA ILE A 12 5.09 10.11 1.98
C ILE A 12 4.21 8.87 1.87
N GLN A 13 3.51 8.69 0.73
CA GLN A 13 2.68 7.51 0.52
C GLN A 13 3.49 6.21 0.52
N ARG A 14 4.69 6.20 -0.07
CA ARG A 14 5.57 5.02 -0.03
C ARG A 14 5.99 4.66 1.39
N ILE A 15 6.33 5.64 2.22
CA ILE A 15 6.71 5.41 3.62
C ILE A 15 5.53 4.85 4.40
N ILE A 16 4.34 5.42 4.22
CA ILE A 16 3.11 4.92 4.86
C ILE A 16 2.81 3.50 4.41
N ASP A 17 2.89 3.22 3.12
CA ASP A 17 2.60 1.88 2.57
C ASP A 17 3.62 0.85 3.04
N ALA A 18 4.91 1.19 3.10
CA ALA A 18 5.95 0.34 3.67
C ALA A 18 5.62 -0.02 5.14
N GLY A 19 5.22 0.98 5.94
CA GLY A 19 4.77 0.77 7.32
C GLY A 19 3.51 -0.08 7.42
N LEU A 20 2.52 0.13 6.54
CA LEU A 20 1.29 -0.66 6.50
C LEU A 20 1.56 -2.12 6.14
N PHE A 21 2.46 -2.40 5.19
CA PHE A 21 2.84 -3.78 4.85
C PHE A 21 3.58 -4.46 6.01
N GLY A 22 4.49 -3.76 6.68
CA GLY A 22 5.13 -4.28 7.90
C GLY A 22 4.12 -4.58 9.02
N LEU A 23 3.17 -3.66 9.25
CA LEU A 23 2.09 -3.85 10.22
C LEU A 23 1.14 -4.98 9.81
N SER A 24 0.86 -5.13 8.51
CA SER A 24 0.06 -6.25 7.98
C SER A 24 0.73 -7.59 8.24
N PHE A 25 2.05 -7.66 8.09
CA PHE A 25 2.82 -8.86 8.39
C PHE A 25 2.77 -9.21 9.88
N TRP A 26 2.91 -8.21 10.75
CA TRP A 26 2.79 -8.41 12.20
C TRP A 26 1.39 -8.88 12.60
N ILE A 27 0.33 -8.27 12.05
CA ILE A 27 -1.05 -8.72 12.27
C ILE A 27 -1.27 -10.13 11.75
N ALA A 28 -0.73 -10.46 10.56
CA ALA A 28 -0.82 -11.82 10.01
C ALA A 28 -0.18 -12.86 10.94
N HIS A 29 0.98 -12.55 11.54
CA HIS A 29 1.62 -13.40 12.55
C HIS A 29 0.76 -13.51 13.81
N LEU A 30 0.22 -12.39 14.31
CA LEU A 30 -0.63 -12.37 15.51
C LEU A 30 -1.92 -13.19 15.32
N ILE A 31 -2.59 -13.04 14.17
CA ILE A 31 -3.77 -13.85 13.82
C ILE A 31 -3.38 -15.33 13.80
N ARG A 32 -2.23 -15.68 13.20
CA ARG A 32 -1.80 -17.07 13.11
C ARG A 32 -1.32 -17.66 14.44
N SER A 33 -0.85 -16.82 15.36
CA SER A 33 -0.48 -17.20 16.72
C SER A 33 -1.69 -17.46 17.61
N ASN A 34 -2.80 -16.75 17.39
CA ASN A 34 -4.01 -16.90 18.18
C ASN A 34 -5.00 -17.91 17.57
N TRP A 35 -4.98 -18.08 16.25
CA TRP A 35 -5.82 -19.04 15.54
C TRP A 35 -4.96 -20.07 14.81
N GLU A 36 -5.16 -21.34 15.16
CA GLU A 36 -4.52 -22.50 14.53
C GLU A 36 -5.07 -22.71 13.10
N ILE A 37 -4.63 -21.87 12.18
CA ILE A 37 -5.00 -21.96 10.77
C ILE A 37 -4.05 -22.97 10.10
N GLU A 38 -4.45 -24.25 10.07
CA GLU A 38 -3.73 -25.35 9.40
C GLU A 38 -3.84 -25.32 7.85
N VAL A 39 -4.34 -24.23 7.27
CA VAL A 39 -4.54 -24.11 5.83
C VAL A 39 -3.19 -23.89 5.10
N PHE A 40 -3.01 -24.56 3.94
CA PHE A 40 -1.82 -24.45 3.07
C PHE A 40 -0.47 -24.85 3.72
N GLY A 41 -0.46 -25.90 4.55
CA GLY A 41 0.76 -26.41 5.18
C GLY A 41 1.23 -25.59 6.38
N GLY A 42 0.30 -24.92 7.08
CA GLY A 42 0.58 -24.28 8.36
C GLY A 42 0.96 -25.34 9.40
N ALA A 43 2.18 -25.26 9.94
CA ALA A 43 2.59 -26.09 11.07
C ALA A 43 1.70 -25.85 12.29
N ARG A 44 1.45 -26.88 13.11
CA ARG A 44 0.68 -26.74 14.35
C ARG A 44 1.31 -25.76 15.33
N GLN A 45 2.64 -25.75 15.39
CA GLN A 45 3.40 -24.79 16.19
C GLN A 45 3.97 -23.71 15.27
N ILE A 46 3.70 -22.45 15.62
CA ILE A 46 4.29 -21.28 14.98
C ILE A 46 5.55 -20.88 15.75
N GLU A 47 6.61 -20.59 15.00
CA GLU A 47 7.84 -20.03 15.58
C GLU A 47 7.59 -18.62 16.14
N PRO A 48 8.38 -18.19 17.15
CA PRO A 48 8.28 -16.85 17.68
C PRO A 48 8.53 -15.81 16.57
N PHE A 49 7.96 -14.61 16.73
CA PHE A 49 8.06 -13.53 15.75
C PHE A 49 9.52 -13.19 15.38
N SER A 50 10.48 -13.42 16.29
CA SER A 50 11.91 -13.23 16.05
C SER A 50 12.43 -13.99 14.81
N ALA A 51 11.93 -15.19 14.55
CA ALA A 51 12.27 -15.97 13.36
C ALA A 51 11.76 -15.32 12.07
N TYR A 52 10.72 -14.48 12.17
CA TYR A 52 10.09 -13.82 11.04
C TYR A 52 10.59 -12.38 10.78
N VAL A 53 11.38 -11.80 11.69
CA VAL A 53 11.86 -10.41 11.58
C VAL A 53 12.65 -10.19 10.30
N TRP A 54 13.41 -11.17 9.83
CA TRP A 54 14.16 -11.06 8.58
C TRP A 54 13.24 -10.84 7.36
N PHE A 55 12.02 -11.37 7.36
CA PHE A 55 11.08 -11.12 6.26
C PHE A 55 10.59 -9.68 6.22
N LEU A 56 10.56 -8.95 7.34
CA LEU A 56 10.24 -7.52 7.32
C LEU A 56 11.27 -6.73 6.50
N LEU A 57 12.54 -7.14 6.51
CA LEU A 57 13.58 -6.52 5.69
C LEU A 57 13.37 -6.76 4.19
N VAL A 58 12.58 -7.76 3.82
CA VAL A 58 12.14 -7.97 2.44
C VAL A 58 10.84 -7.21 2.19
N VAL A 59 9.82 -7.42 3.02
CA VAL A 59 8.46 -6.90 2.80
C VAL A 59 8.43 -5.37 2.81
N VAL A 60 9.06 -4.74 3.79
CA VAL A 60 9.01 -3.28 3.97
C VAL A 60 9.59 -2.52 2.77
N PRO A 61 10.77 -2.85 2.22
CA PRO A 61 11.29 -2.18 1.03
C PRO A 61 10.66 -2.67 -0.28
N PHE A 62 10.32 -3.95 -0.42
CA PHE A 62 9.78 -4.47 -1.69
C PHE A 62 8.33 -4.04 -1.93
N ALA A 63 7.49 -3.94 -0.90
CA ALA A 63 6.10 -3.52 -1.04
C ALA A 63 5.92 -2.17 -1.78
N PRO A 64 6.56 -1.05 -1.38
CA PRO A 64 6.42 0.22 -2.09
C PRO A 64 7.03 0.17 -3.49
N ILE A 65 8.05 -0.66 -3.73
CA ILE A 65 8.65 -0.84 -5.06
C ILE A 65 7.65 -1.56 -5.99
N ILE A 66 7.03 -2.64 -5.53
CA ILE A 66 6.04 -3.40 -6.29
C ILE A 66 4.76 -2.57 -6.52
N LEU A 67 4.31 -1.80 -5.53
CA LEU A 67 3.23 -0.83 -5.72
C LEU A 67 3.59 0.23 -6.76
N GLN A 68 4.84 0.69 -6.80
CA GLN A 68 5.29 1.59 -7.86
C GLN A 68 5.25 0.92 -9.24
N PHE A 69 5.75 -0.31 -9.38
CA PHE A 69 5.77 -1.02 -10.65
C PHE A 69 4.37 -1.37 -11.19
N THR A 70 3.41 -1.61 -10.31
CA THR A 70 2.00 -1.80 -10.70
C THR A 70 1.30 -0.48 -11.06
N GLY A 71 2.00 0.67 -10.98
CA GLY A 71 1.45 1.98 -11.30
C GLY A 71 0.52 2.53 -10.22
N PHE A 72 0.56 1.97 -9.00
CA PHE A 72 -0.29 2.42 -7.89
C PHE A 72 -0.09 3.91 -7.62
N TYR A 73 1.15 4.41 -7.63
CA TYR A 73 1.46 5.81 -7.29
C TYR A 73 1.27 6.83 -8.43
N ASP A 74 1.15 6.39 -9.69
CA ASP A 74 1.05 7.29 -10.84
C ASP A 74 -0.37 7.78 -11.14
N ARG A 75 -1.33 7.36 -10.31
CA ARG A 75 -2.76 7.61 -10.51
C ARG A 75 -3.19 9.08 -10.26
N PRO A 76 -4.20 9.58 -11.00
CA PRO A 76 -4.93 10.80 -10.65
C PRO A 76 -5.66 10.66 -9.30
N LEU A 77 -5.92 11.79 -8.63
CA LEU A 77 -6.62 11.83 -7.34
C LEU A 77 -8.00 11.16 -7.37
N PHE A 78 -8.68 11.20 -8.52
CA PHE A 78 -10.04 10.70 -8.72
C PHE A 78 -10.09 9.45 -9.61
N THR A 79 -9.26 8.45 -9.31
CA THR A 79 -9.31 7.15 -10.01
C THR A 79 -10.45 6.25 -9.49
N SER A 80 -10.95 5.37 -10.36
CA SER A 80 -12.02 4.41 -10.06
C SER A 80 -11.63 3.45 -8.94
N ARG A 81 -12.56 3.18 -8.01
CA ARG A 81 -12.41 2.23 -6.89
C ARG A 81 -11.95 0.84 -7.37
N ARG A 82 -12.54 0.35 -8.46
CA ARG A 82 -12.23 -0.96 -9.02
C ARG A 82 -10.80 -1.03 -9.55
N TRP A 83 -10.33 0.06 -10.15
CA TRP A 83 -8.98 0.14 -10.68
C TRP A 83 -7.94 0.07 -9.55
N ILE A 84 -8.18 0.79 -8.44
CA ILE A 84 -7.32 0.71 -7.24
C ILE A 84 -7.29 -0.71 -6.68
N ALA A 85 -8.46 -1.32 -6.49
CA ALA A 85 -8.56 -2.69 -5.97
C ALA A 85 -7.81 -3.68 -6.88
N TRP A 86 -7.91 -3.51 -8.20
CA TRP A 86 -7.22 -4.36 -9.16
C TRP A 86 -5.69 -4.21 -9.11
N GLN A 87 -5.17 -2.97 -9.04
CA GLN A 87 -3.72 -2.76 -8.91
C GLN A 87 -3.21 -3.27 -7.56
N LEU A 88 -3.96 -3.05 -6.48
CA LEU A 88 -3.59 -3.54 -5.16
C LEU A 88 -3.58 -5.06 -5.12
N LEU A 89 -4.57 -5.72 -5.71
CA LEU A 89 -4.62 -7.18 -5.79
C LEU A 89 -3.40 -7.75 -6.54
N LYS A 90 -3.00 -7.12 -7.65
CA LYS A 90 -1.78 -7.49 -8.39
C LYS A 90 -0.54 -7.29 -7.55
N ALA A 91 -0.41 -6.13 -6.91
CA ALA A 91 0.76 -5.79 -6.09
C ALA A 91 0.91 -6.77 -4.92
N VAL A 92 -0.18 -7.01 -4.20
CA VAL A 92 -0.22 -7.97 -3.09
C VAL A 92 0.09 -9.39 -3.56
N GLY A 93 -0.45 -9.81 -4.71
CA GLY A 93 -0.14 -11.12 -5.28
C GLY A 93 1.35 -11.27 -5.60
N VAL A 94 1.96 -10.25 -6.21
CA VAL A 94 3.41 -10.23 -6.49
C VAL A 94 4.22 -10.21 -5.20
N GLU A 95 3.82 -9.44 -4.20
CA GLU A 95 4.47 -9.39 -2.88
C GLU A 95 4.49 -10.77 -2.22
N VAL A 96 3.34 -11.44 -2.16
CA VAL A 96 3.22 -12.80 -1.61
C VAL A 96 4.15 -13.77 -2.35
N LEU A 97 4.21 -13.69 -3.69
CA LEU A 97 5.12 -14.51 -4.49
C LEU A 97 6.60 -14.21 -4.19
N VAL A 98 6.98 -12.94 -4.04
CA VAL A 98 8.35 -12.53 -3.69
C VAL A 98 8.75 -13.07 -2.33
N VAL A 99 7.86 -12.98 -1.33
CA VAL A 99 8.13 -13.53 0.01
C VAL A 99 8.24 -15.05 -0.03
N ILE A 100 7.35 -15.75 -0.75
CA ILE A 100 7.43 -17.21 -0.92
C ILE A 100 8.75 -17.60 -1.60
N PHE A 101 9.15 -16.87 -2.64
CA PHE A 101 10.41 -17.12 -3.32
C PHE A 101 11.62 -16.88 -2.41
N ALA A 102 11.58 -15.83 -1.58
CA ALA A 102 12.59 -15.58 -0.56
C ALA A 102 12.66 -16.75 0.44
N MET A 103 11.53 -17.21 0.97
CA MET A 103 11.48 -18.38 1.88
C MET A 103 12.12 -19.62 1.23
N PHE A 104 11.83 -19.86 -0.05
CA PHE A 104 12.41 -20.98 -0.80
C PHE A 104 13.93 -20.84 -0.94
N LEU A 105 14.43 -19.64 -1.25
CA LEU A 105 15.86 -19.37 -1.39
C LEU A 105 16.62 -19.57 -0.07
N PHE A 106 16.03 -19.13 1.04
CA PHE A 106 16.58 -19.29 2.38
C PHE A 106 16.35 -20.70 2.97
N ARG A 107 15.64 -21.58 2.25
CA ARG A 107 15.27 -22.96 2.68
C ARG A 107 14.53 -23.01 4.02
N GLU A 108 13.81 -21.95 4.36
CA GLU A 108 13.07 -21.84 5.62
C GLU A 108 11.72 -22.57 5.51
N GLN A 109 11.47 -23.53 6.41
CA GLN A 109 10.20 -24.25 6.51
C GLN A 109 9.20 -23.57 7.46
N LEU A 110 9.35 -22.25 7.64
CA LEU A 110 8.42 -21.46 8.44
C LEU A 110 6.98 -21.56 7.92
N ALA A 111 6.01 -21.36 8.81
CA ALA A 111 4.59 -21.51 8.49
C ALA A 111 4.17 -20.59 7.31
N ARG A 112 4.04 -21.18 6.11
CA ARG A 112 3.65 -20.50 4.85
C ARG A 112 2.29 -19.81 4.95
N SER A 113 1.46 -20.26 5.89
CA SER A 113 0.18 -19.63 6.23
C SER A 113 0.30 -18.16 6.63
N VAL A 114 1.41 -17.73 7.26
CA VAL A 114 1.62 -16.32 7.64
C VAL A 114 1.75 -15.43 6.40
N VAL A 115 2.49 -15.91 5.39
CA VAL A 115 2.70 -15.18 4.13
C VAL A 115 1.42 -15.13 3.30
N ILE A 116 0.61 -16.19 3.35
CA ILE A 116 -0.71 -16.18 2.69
C ILE A 116 -1.66 -15.20 3.39
N LEU A 117 -1.63 -15.13 4.72
CA LEU A 117 -2.43 -14.18 5.52
C LEU A 117 -1.99 -12.73 5.34
N LEU A 118 -0.70 -12.48 5.09
CA LEU A 118 -0.20 -11.15 4.74
C LEU A 118 -1.00 -10.54 3.59
N GLY A 119 -1.34 -11.34 2.57
CA GLY A 119 -2.05 -10.87 1.38
C GLY A 119 -3.37 -10.15 1.68
N PRO A 120 -4.40 -10.84 2.20
CA PRO A 120 -5.69 -10.23 2.52
C PRO A 120 -5.57 -9.13 3.58
N VAL A 121 -4.69 -9.28 4.57
CA VAL A 121 -4.50 -8.23 5.61
C VAL A 121 -3.93 -6.96 5.00
N ALA A 122 -2.89 -7.06 4.17
CA ALA A 122 -2.29 -5.92 3.47
C ALA A 122 -3.28 -5.28 2.50
N PHE A 123 -4.04 -6.09 1.77
CA PHE A 123 -5.10 -5.59 0.89
C PHE A 123 -6.11 -4.76 1.68
N VAL A 124 -6.64 -5.28 2.79
CA VAL A 124 -7.64 -4.58 3.60
C VAL A 124 -7.07 -3.29 4.18
N LEU A 125 -5.88 -3.31 4.78
CA LEU A 125 -5.29 -2.13 5.41
C LEU A 125 -4.97 -1.02 4.41
N VAL A 126 -4.35 -1.36 3.28
CA VAL A 126 -4.02 -0.36 2.25
C VAL A 126 -5.30 0.15 1.58
N PHE A 127 -6.29 -0.71 1.35
CA PHE A 127 -7.58 -0.30 0.79
C PHE A 127 -8.33 0.65 1.72
N LEU A 128 -8.36 0.36 3.03
CA LEU A 128 -8.95 1.24 4.04
C LEU A 128 -8.24 2.59 4.08
N LYS A 129 -6.89 2.61 4.06
CA LYS A 129 -6.11 3.85 3.95
C LYS A 129 -6.52 4.67 2.73
N GLU A 130 -6.70 4.03 1.58
CA GLU A 130 -7.13 4.72 0.35
C GLU A 130 -8.56 5.26 0.43
N GLU A 131 -9.47 4.56 1.10
CA GLU A 131 -10.83 5.05 1.30
C GLU A 131 -10.88 6.24 2.27
N LEU A 132 -10.08 6.20 3.34
CA LEU A 132 -9.92 7.33 4.26
C LEU A 132 -9.34 8.56 3.56
N ILE A 133 -8.30 8.38 2.74
CA ILE A 133 -7.71 9.48 1.95
C ILE A 133 -8.76 10.06 0.99
N ARG A 134 -9.55 9.22 0.32
CA ARG A 134 -10.62 9.69 -0.57
C ARG A 134 -11.73 10.42 0.17
N TRP A 135 -12.12 9.93 1.34
CA TRP A 135 -13.13 10.58 2.15
C TRP A 135 -12.65 11.97 2.61
N TRP A 136 -11.39 12.07 3.05
CA TRP A 136 -10.77 13.34 3.42
C TRP A 136 -10.59 14.29 2.22
N LEU A 137 -10.28 13.79 1.03
CA LEU A 137 -10.21 14.60 -0.20
C LEU A 137 -11.58 15.11 -0.67
N ARG A 138 -12.66 14.44 -0.30
CA ARG A 138 -14.04 14.83 -0.65
C ARG A 138 -14.66 15.80 0.34
N SER A 139 -14.09 15.98 1.53
CA SER A 139 -14.58 17.01 2.44
C SER A 139 -14.19 18.40 1.92
N ASP A 140 -15.12 19.35 2.03
CA ASP A 140 -14.97 20.72 1.47
C ASP A 140 -13.68 21.42 1.93
N ILE A 141 -13.20 21.07 3.12
CA ILE A 141 -11.95 21.58 3.72
C ILE A 141 -10.72 21.24 2.85
N ALA A 142 -10.68 20.07 2.21
CA ALA A 142 -9.58 19.68 1.34
C ALA A 142 -9.66 20.35 -0.04
N GLN A 143 -10.86 20.65 -0.54
CA GLN A 143 -11.03 21.38 -1.81
C GLN A 143 -10.50 22.81 -1.70
N GLU A 144 -10.80 23.53 -0.62
CA GLU A 144 -10.28 24.90 -0.43
C GLU A 144 -8.75 24.96 -0.34
N GLN A 145 -8.11 23.94 0.21
CA GLN A 145 -6.65 23.91 0.38
C GLN A 145 -5.90 23.39 -0.87
N LEU A 146 -6.56 22.58 -1.71
CA LEU A 146 -6.01 22.05 -2.98
C LEU A 146 -6.25 22.99 -4.16
N PHE A 147 -7.41 23.66 -4.23
CA PHE A 147 -7.64 24.75 -5.18
C PHE A 147 -6.97 26.02 -4.65
N LYS A 148 -5.64 26.04 -4.69
CA LYS A 148 -4.88 27.29 -4.63
C LYS A 148 -5.50 28.25 -5.64
N ARG A 149 -6.05 29.35 -5.15
CA ARG A 149 -6.59 30.48 -5.91
C ARG A 149 -5.67 30.76 -7.11
N VAL A 150 -6.10 30.32 -8.29
CA VAL A 150 -5.50 30.74 -9.54
C VAL A 150 -6.03 32.15 -9.75
N ILE A 151 -5.27 33.15 -9.30
CA ILE A 151 -5.55 34.54 -9.65
C ILE A 151 -5.15 34.67 -11.12
N LEU A 152 -6.15 34.63 -12.00
CA LEU A 152 -5.97 34.94 -13.41
C LEU A 152 -5.75 36.47 -13.51
N ALA A 153 -4.50 36.91 -13.46
CA ALA A 153 -4.15 38.30 -13.75
C ALA A 153 -4.12 38.48 -15.28
N GLY A 154 -5.28 38.60 -15.91
CA GLY A 154 -5.43 39.01 -17.30
C GLY A 154 -5.56 40.53 -17.41
N SER A 155 -4.88 41.14 -18.38
CA SER A 155 -5.12 42.54 -18.78
C SER A 155 -6.55 42.67 -19.33
N LYS A 156 -7.21 43.82 -19.09
CA LYS A 156 -8.60 44.10 -19.53
C LYS A 156 -8.84 43.88 -21.03
N THR A 157 -7.79 43.89 -21.84
CA THR A 157 -7.84 43.72 -23.29
C THR A 157 -8.20 42.31 -23.78
N ASP A 158 -8.07 41.26 -22.96
CA ASP A 158 -8.36 39.87 -23.37
C ASP A 158 -9.76 39.36 -22.96
N VAL A 159 -10.55 40.16 -22.24
CA VAL A 159 -11.86 39.73 -21.70
C VAL A 159 -13.04 40.02 -22.65
N GLU A 160 -12.85 40.81 -23.71
CA GLU A 160 -13.92 41.18 -24.64
C GLU A 160 -14.25 40.12 -25.72
N LYS A 161 -13.62 38.94 -25.68
CA LYS A 161 -13.86 37.87 -26.68
C LYS A 161 -14.39 36.55 -26.11
N PHE A 162 -14.91 36.55 -24.88
CA PHE A 162 -15.63 35.41 -24.31
C PHE A 162 -17.09 35.77 -24.01
#